data_AF-A0A7V9MUG9-F1
#
_entry.id   AF-A0A7V9MUG9-F1
#
_cell.length_a   1.000
_cell.length_b   1.000
_cell.length_c   1.000
_cell.angle_alpha   90.00
_cell.angle_beta   90.00
_cell.angle_gamma   90.00
#
_symmetry.space_group_name_H-M   'P 1'
#
loop_
_entity.id
_entity.type
_entity.pdbx_description
1 polymer ?
#
loop_
_entity_poly.entity_id
_entity_poly.type
_entity_poly.pdbx_seq_one_letter_code
_entity_poly.pdbx_strand_id
1 'polypeptide(L)'
;MSDNKDSGAAEEAARKLFAGPCDFIWGATSADALPPEKLAEVAFVGRSNAGKSSLVNALTGRKSLARVSQTPGATRQINFFNLGEKLILV
;
A
#
# COMPACT_ATOMS: atom_id res chain seq x y z
N MET A 1 -18.41 -13.73 27.03
CA MET A 1 -18.06 -13.01 25.79
C MET A 1 -17.13 -11.87 26.17
N SER A 2 -15.83 -12.13 26.09
CA SER A 2 -14.76 -11.30 26.64
C SER A 2 -13.76 -11.04 25.52
N ASP A 3 -13.94 -9.96 24.76
CA ASP A 3 -13.02 -9.54 23.69
C ASP A 3 -13.03 -8.01 23.54
N ASN A 4 -12.51 -7.27 24.53
CA ASN A 4 -12.38 -5.81 24.37
C ASN A 4 -11.15 -5.19 25.06
N LYS A 5 -10.10 -5.98 25.31
CA LYS A 5 -8.81 -5.48 25.81
C LYS A 5 -7.69 -5.46 24.76
N ASP A 6 -7.80 -6.24 23.69
CA ASP A 6 -6.76 -6.36 22.65
C ASP A 6 -6.87 -5.34 21.51
N SER A 7 -8.01 -4.67 21.35
CA SER A 7 -8.24 -3.70 20.26
C SER A 7 -7.28 -2.51 20.33
N GLY A 8 -7.07 -1.94 21.52
CA GLY A 8 -6.21 -0.76 21.68
C GLY A 8 -4.73 -1.04 21.38
N ALA A 9 -4.24 -2.25 21.66
CA ALA A 9 -2.85 -2.61 21.37
C ALA A 9 -2.61 -2.79 19.86
N ALA A 10 -3.57 -3.43 19.16
CA ALA A 10 -3.53 -3.60 17.72
C ALA A 10 -3.63 -2.26 16.98
N GLU A 11 -4.52 -1.37 17.43
CA GLU A 11 -4.67 -0.02 16.89
C GLU A 11 -3.39 0.82 17.04
N GLU A 12 -2.75 0.77 18.21
CA GLU A 12 -1.47 1.46 18.44
C GLU A 12 -0.35 0.92 17.55
N ALA A 13 -0.28 -0.41 17.40
CA ALA A 13 0.68 -1.06 16.52
C ALA A 13 0.45 -0.65 15.05
N ALA A 14 -0.80 -0.61 14.60
CA ALA A 14 -1.15 -0.15 13.27
C ALA A 14 -0.79 1.32 13.06
N ARG A 15 -1.10 2.20 14.02
CA ARG A 15 -0.73 3.63 13.93
C ARG A 15 0.78 3.79 13.78
N LYS A 16 1.57 3.06 14.57
CA LYS A 16 3.04 3.09 14.48
C LYS A 16 3.54 2.57 13.14
N LEU A 17 2.93 1.51 12.60
CA LEU A 17 3.29 0.94 11.31
C LEU A 17 3.07 1.95 10.18
N PHE A 18 1.89 2.55 10.09
CA PHE A 18 1.54 3.50 9.03
C PHE A 18 2.23 4.86 9.16
N ALA A 19 2.65 5.25 10.37
CA ALA A 19 3.51 6.41 10.60
C ALA A 19 4.99 6.18 10.23
N GLY A 20 5.38 4.92 9.95
CA GLY A 20 6.74 4.54 9.64
C GLY A 20 7.15 4.70 8.16
N PRO A 21 8.32 4.14 7.79
CA PRO A 21 8.78 4.07 6.41
C PRO A 21 7.79 3.32 5.51
N CYS A 22 7.57 3.88 4.32
CA CYS A 22 6.75 3.32 3.26
C CYS A 22 7.32 3.82 1.94
N ASP A 23 7.92 2.92 1.20
CA ASP A 23 8.73 3.26 0.02
C ASP A 23 8.29 2.43 -1.17
N PHE A 24 8.29 3.04 -2.35
CA PHE A 24 8.06 2.32 -3.60
C PHE A 24 9.21 1.35 -3.85
N ILE A 25 8.88 0.09 -4.12
CA ILE A 25 9.89 -0.97 -4.33
C ILE A 25 9.84 -1.58 -5.73
N TRP A 26 8.66 -1.65 -6.35
CA TRP A 26 8.51 -2.36 -7.63
C TRP A 26 7.29 -1.90 -8.41
N GLY A 27 7.39 -1.95 -9.74
CA GLY A 27 6.28 -1.72 -10.66
C GLY A 27 6.21 -2.84 -11.68
N ALA A 28 5.17 -3.68 -11.63
CA ALA A 28 4.99 -4.80 -12.55
C ALA A 28 4.00 -4.44 -13.67
N THR A 29 4.39 -4.65 -14.93
CA THR A 29 3.53 -4.48 -16.11
C THR A 29 2.86 -5.79 -16.57
N SER A 30 3.34 -6.93 -16.09
CA SER A 30 2.84 -8.27 -16.41
C SER A 30 3.02 -9.20 -15.20
N ALA A 31 2.34 -10.34 -15.22
CA ALA A 31 2.45 -11.35 -14.17
C ALA A 31 3.88 -11.90 -14.02
N ASP A 32 4.61 -12.07 -15.13
CA ASP A 32 6.00 -12.56 -15.12
C ASP A 32 6.99 -11.53 -14.53
N ALA A 33 6.56 -10.27 -14.41
CA ALA A 33 7.35 -9.19 -13.84
C ALA A 33 7.02 -8.93 -12.36
N LEU A 34 6.28 -9.83 -11.69
CA LEU A 34 5.98 -9.71 -10.26
C LEU A 34 7.26 -9.92 -9.42
N PRO A 35 7.41 -9.18 -8.31
CA PRO A 35 8.50 -9.42 -7.38
C PRO A 35 8.29 -10.76 -6.64
N PRO A 36 9.34 -11.37 -6.07
CA PRO A 36 9.19 -12.54 -5.23
C PRO A 36 8.34 -12.24 -3.98
N GLU A 37 7.39 -13.11 -3.67
CA GLU A 37 6.53 -13.01 -2.48
C GLU A 37 7.36 -13.24 -1.20
N LYS A 38 7.63 -12.17 -0.44
CA LYS A 38 8.46 -12.22 0.79
C LYS A 38 7.73 -11.82 2.07
N LEU A 39 6.67 -11.03 1.94
CA LEU A 39 5.89 -10.48 3.04
C LEU A 39 4.41 -10.53 2.67
N ALA A 40 3.53 -10.42 3.67
CA ALA A 40 2.10 -10.36 3.41
C ALA A 40 1.74 -9.10 2.61
N GLU A 41 0.85 -9.25 1.63
CA GLU A 41 0.46 -8.19 0.70
C GLU A 41 -1.00 -7.76 0.91
N VAL A 42 -1.26 -6.46 0.81
CA VAL A 42 -2.60 -5.87 0.87
C VAL A 42 -2.85 -5.10 -0.42
N ALA A 43 -3.74 -5.62 -1.25
CA ALA A 43 -4.06 -5.04 -2.55
C ALA A 43 -5.24 -4.05 -2.50
N PHE A 44 -5.04 -2.90 -3.14
CA PHE A 44 -6.03 -1.85 -3.34
C PHE A 44 -6.57 -1.95 -4.77
N VAL A 45 -7.82 -2.37 -4.91
CA VAL A 45 -8.47 -2.56 -6.22
C VAL A 45 -9.66 -1.60 -6.36
N GLY A 46 -9.82 -1.02 -7.56
CA GLY A 46 -10.90 -0.06 -7.81
C GLY A 46 -10.80 0.65 -9.15
N ARG A 47 -11.92 1.27 -9.57
CA ARG A 47 -12.12 1.86 -10.91
C ARG A 47 -11.18 3.04 -11.23
N SER A 48 -10.89 3.89 -10.25
CA SER A 48 -10.09 5.11 -10.44
C SER A 48 -8.70 4.96 -9.83
N ASN A 49 -7.66 5.28 -10.59
CA ASN A 49 -6.28 5.33 -10.06
C ASN A 49 -6.11 6.48 -9.08
N ALA A 50 -6.75 7.64 -9.36
CA ALA A 50 -6.71 8.79 -8.47
C ALA A 50 -7.19 8.44 -7.05
N GLY A 51 -8.35 7.78 -6.93
CA GLY A 51 -8.91 7.40 -5.62
C GLY A 51 -8.04 6.42 -4.84
N LYS A 52 -7.51 5.38 -5.49
CA LYS A 52 -6.61 4.40 -4.87
C LYS A 52 -5.32 5.05 -4.38
N SER A 53 -4.69 5.84 -5.25
CA SER A 53 -3.45 6.54 -4.91
C SER A 53 -3.67 7.57 -3.78
N SER A 54 -4.79 8.29 -3.79
CA SER A 54 -5.17 9.17 -2.68
C SER A 54 -5.33 8.43 -1.37
N LEU A 55 -5.93 7.23 -1.38
CA LEU A 55 -6.06 6.39 -0.19
C LEU A 55 -4.70 5.92 0.33
N VAL A 56 -3.82 5.40 -0.53
CA VAL A 56 -2.45 4.98 -0.15
C VAL A 56 -1.67 6.14 0.47
N ASN A 57 -1.74 7.31 -0.16
CA ASN A 57 -1.11 8.53 0.33
C ASN A 57 -1.67 8.96 1.70
N ALA A 58 -3.00 8.92 1.89
CA ALA A 58 -3.65 9.25 3.15
C ALA A 58 -3.29 8.28 4.27
N LEU A 59 -3.29 6.96 4.01
CA LEU A 59 -2.94 5.93 4.98
C LEU A 59 -1.49 6.05 5.44
N THR A 60 -0.58 6.42 4.53
CA THR A 60 0.86 6.48 4.81
C THR A 60 1.35 7.88 5.19
N GLY A 61 0.45 8.87 5.30
CA GLY A 61 0.79 10.26 5.61
C GLY A 61 1.67 10.95 4.56
N ARG A 62 1.71 10.45 3.32
CA ARG A 62 2.59 10.92 2.25
C ARG A 62 1.80 11.65 1.16
N LYS A 63 2.40 12.66 0.53
CA LYS A 63 1.72 13.47 -0.49
C LYS A 63 1.89 12.97 -1.93
N SER A 64 2.95 12.20 -2.20
CA SER A 64 3.38 11.87 -3.57
C SER A 64 3.95 10.46 -3.73
N LEU A 65 3.68 9.56 -2.78
CA LEU A 65 4.17 8.17 -2.82
C LEU A 65 3.51 7.41 -3.97
N ALA A 66 2.18 7.33 -3.96
CA ALA A 66 1.41 6.79 -5.06
C ALA A 66 1.09 7.94 -6.04
N ARG A 67 1.81 7.97 -7.17
CA ARG A 67 1.62 9.00 -8.20
C ARG A 67 0.42 8.65 -9.07
N VAL A 68 -0.51 9.59 -9.19
CA VAL A 68 -1.62 9.50 -10.14
C VAL A 68 -1.09 9.90 -11.52
N SER A 69 -0.82 8.93 -12.39
CA SER A 69 -0.64 9.25 -13.82
C SER A 69 -2.00 9.61 -14.41
N GLN A 70 -2.18 10.89 -14.77
CA GLN A 70 -3.39 11.39 -15.44
C GLN A 70 -3.34 11.20 -16.96
N THR A 71 -2.20 10.76 -17.52
CA THR A 71 -2.03 10.58 -18.96
C THR A 71 -2.78 9.32 -19.43
N PRO A 72 -3.80 9.46 -20.29
CA PRO A 72 -4.50 8.31 -20.86
C PRO A 72 -3.53 7.47 -21.71
N GLY A 73 -3.54 6.14 -21.55
CA GLY A 73 -2.70 5.23 -22.35
C GLY A 73 -1.37 4.83 -21.72
N ALA A 74 -1.02 5.32 -20.53
CA ALA A 74 0.08 4.74 -19.76
C ALA A 74 -0.32 3.31 -19.33
N THR A 75 0.46 2.31 -19.76
CA THR A 75 0.35 0.91 -19.34
C THR A 75 0.04 0.82 -17.84
N ARG A 76 -1.04 0.11 -17.46
CA ARG A 76 -1.43 -0.02 -16.06
C ARG A 76 -0.41 -0.91 -15.35
N GLN A 77 0.47 -0.30 -14.56
CA GLN A 77 1.39 -1.02 -13.68
C GLN A 77 0.75 -1.30 -12.33
N ILE A 78 1.05 -2.47 -11.77
CA ILE A 78 0.82 -2.81 -10.36
C ILE A 78 2.02 -2.27 -9.57
N ASN A 79 1.77 -1.44 -8.56
CA ASN A 79 2.82 -0.78 -7.79
C ASN A 79 2.92 -1.38 -6.40
N PHE A 80 4.12 -1.76 -6.00
CA PHE A 80 4.39 -2.37 -4.71
C PHE A 80 5.10 -1.36 -3.81
N PHE A 81 4.60 -1.20 -2.59
CA PHE A 81 5.19 -0.33 -1.58
C PHE A 81 5.52 -1.13 -0.32
N ASN A 82 6.77 -1.09 0.12
CA ASN A 82 7.19 -1.75 1.35
C ASN A 82 6.85 -0.86 2.54
N LEU A 83 5.97 -1.33 3.44
CA LEU A 83 5.58 -0.68 4.67
C LEU A 83 6.39 -1.24 5.85
N GLY A 84 7.50 -0.57 6.16
CA GLY A 84 8.33 -0.84 7.34
C GLY A 84 8.85 -2.27 7.46
N GLU A 85 9.15 -2.93 6.34
CA GLU A 85 9.61 -4.33 6.24
C GLU A 85 8.66 -5.37 6.84
N LYS A 86 7.39 -4.99 7.00
CA LYS A 86 6.37 -5.84 7.65
C LYS A 86 5.22 -6.22 6.71
N LEU A 87 4.84 -5.31 5.82
CA LEU A 87 3.75 -5.49 4.86
C LEU A 87 4.13 -4.89 3.51
N ILE A 88 3.53 -5.43 2.45
CA ILE A 88 3.54 -4.81 1.13
C ILE A 88 2.15 -4.26 0.82
N LEU A 89 2.08 -3.02 0.35
CA LEU A 89 0.86 -2.43 -0.20
C LEU A 89 0.92 -2.52 -1.73
N VAL A 90 -0.18 -2.93 -2.36
CA VAL A 90 -0.27 -3.23 -3.80
C VAL A 90 -1.39 -2.43 -4.49
#